data_AF-A0A4Y2LS12-F1
#
_entry.id   AF-A0A4Y2LS12-F1
#
_cell.length_a   1.000
_cell.length_b   1.000
_cell.length_c   1.000
_cell.angle_alpha   90.00
_cell.angle_beta   90.00
_cell.angle_gamma   90.00
#
_symmetry.space_group_name_H-M   'P 1'
#
loop_
_entity.id
_entity.type
_entity.pdbx_description
1 polymer ?
#
loop_
_entity_poly.entity_id
_entity_poly.type
_entity_poly.pdbx_seq_one_letter_code
_entity_poly.pdbx_strand_id
1 'polypeptide(L)'
;MIVDKSDLIRELGFRRIIRARNLASKRKSIRSFQPPKIIFPTTYYIEMIHWNTIILSPPSLLRRFSNQEIWSKVQSGGTAAEWKFDKFPCHTQAVE
;
A
#
# COMPACT_ATOMS: atom_id res chain seq x y z
N MET A 1 -10.33 -4.11 4.16
CA MET A 1 -10.46 -2.65 4.35
C MET A 1 -11.21 -1.98 3.20
N ILE A 2 -10.70 -1.89 1.97
CA ILE A 2 -11.44 -1.22 0.86
C ILE A 2 -12.53 -2.08 0.21
N VAL A 3 -12.46 -3.41 0.35
CA VAL A 3 -13.49 -4.37 -0.08
C VAL A 3 -14.34 -4.81 1.14
N ASP A 4 -14.27 -4.05 2.24
CA ASP A 4 -15.02 -4.38 3.45
C ASP A 4 -16.52 -4.15 3.24
N LYS A 5 -17.32 -4.93 3.97
CA LYS A 5 -18.78 -4.80 3.96
C LYS A 5 -19.22 -3.50 4.63
N SER A 6 -18.48 -3.04 5.64
CA SER A 6 -18.78 -1.79 6.35
C SER A 6 -18.33 -0.58 5.52
N ASP A 7 -19.29 0.31 5.24
CA ASP A 7 -19.05 1.54 4.49
C ASP A 7 -18.05 2.45 5.19
N LEU A 8 -18.10 2.54 6.52
CA LEU A 8 -17.16 3.33 7.34
C LEU A 8 -15.72 2.81 7.23
N ILE A 9 -15.53 1.48 7.26
CA ILE A 9 -14.21 0.87 7.12
C ILE A 9 -13.65 1.09 5.71
N ARG A 10 -14.52 0.98 4.70
CA ARG A 10 -14.19 1.20 3.29
C ARG A 10 -13.78 2.64 3.03
N GLU A 11 -14.56 3.59 3.50
CA GLU A 11 -14.27 5.03 3.42
C GLU A 11 -12.93 5.36 4.09
N LEU A 12 -12.72 4.87 5.32
CA LEU A 12 -11.46 5.06 6.04
C LEU A 12 -10.27 4.51 5.25
N GLY A 13 -10.43 3.34 4.61
CA GLY A 13 -9.44 2.73 3.74
C GLY A 13 -9.06 3.64 2.56
N PHE A 14 -10.05 4.15 1.83
CA PHE A 14 -9.80 5.05 0.69
C PHE A 14 -9.14 6.36 1.11
N ARG A 15 -9.60 6.99 2.20
CA ARG A 15 -8.98 8.21 2.75
C ARG A 15 -7.50 8.00 3.10
N ARG A 16 -7.16 6.86 3.73
CA ARG A 16 -5.77 6.50 4.06
C ARG A 16 -4.91 6.36 2.80
N ILE A 17 -5.44 5.73 1.76
CA ILE A 17 -4.73 5.51 0.50
C ILE A 17 -4.46 6.82 -0.23
N ILE A 18 -5.47 7.69 -0.37
CA ILE A 18 -5.32 9.00 -1.00
C ILE A 18 -4.26 9.82 -0.26
N ARG A 19 -4.31 9.84 1.08
CA ARG A 19 -3.33 10.54 1.90
C ARG A 19 -1.91 9.99 1.69
N ALA A 20 -1.75 8.67 1.61
CA ALA A 20 -0.46 8.04 1.36
C ALA A 20 0.09 8.38 -0.04
N ARG A 21 -0.73 8.37 -1.09
CA ARG A 21 -0.32 8.76 -2.45
C ARG A 21 0.15 10.22 -2.51
N ASN A 22 -0.60 11.12 -1.88
CA ASN A 22 -0.23 12.54 -1.82
C ASN A 22 1.03 12.79 -0.96
N LEU A 23 1.31 11.93 0.01
CA LEU A 23 2.54 12.01 0.79
C LEU A 23 3.75 11.51 -0.01
N ALA A 24 3.60 10.40 -0.72
CA ALA A 24 4.64 9.84 -1.57
C ALA A 24 5.08 10.81 -2.68
N SER A 25 4.16 11.62 -3.23
CA SER A 25 4.51 12.65 -4.21
C SER A 25 5.20 13.88 -3.61
N LYS A 26 5.04 14.14 -2.30
CA LYS A 26 5.56 15.34 -1.63
C LYS A 26 6.86 15.13 -0.85
N ARG A 27 7.18 13.91 -0.41
CA ARG A 27 8.38 13.61 0.39
C ARG A 27 8.94 12.22 0.12
N LYS A 28 10.27 12.09 0.01
CA LYS A 28 10.99 10.83 0.26
C LYS A 28 11.06 10.59 1.77
N SER A 29 9.93 10.25 2.40
CA SER A 29 9.84 10.00 3.84
C SER A 29 9.88 8.50 4.16
N ILE A 30 10.73 7.74 3.46
CA ILE A 30 10.99 6.37 3.87
C ILE A 30 11.90 6.45 5.09
N ARG A 31 11.42 5.92 6.23
CA ARG A 31 12.24 5.80 7.42
C ARG A 31 13.41 4.87 7.08
N SER A 32 14.63 5.40 7.10
CA SER A 32 15.82 4.60 7.01
C SER A 32 16.08 3.97 8.37
N PHE A 33 16.16 2.63 8.40
CA PHE A 33 16.68 1.92 9.54
C PHE A 33 18.17 1.74 9.35
N GLN A 34 18.99 2.19 10.31
CA GLN A 34 20.42 1.92 10.32
C GLN A 34 20.63 0.65 11.15
N PRO A 35 20.95 -0.49 10.51
CA PRO A 35 21.22 -1.70 11.26
C PRO A 35 22.52 -1.53 12.07
N PRO A 36 22.63 -2.16 13.24
CA PRO A 36 23.90 -2.23 13.97
C PRO A 36 24.95 -2.96 13.13
N LYS A 37 26.23 -2.76 13.48
CA LYS A 37 27.35 -3.41 12.79
C LYS A 37 27.16 -4.92 12.79
N ILE A 38 26.96 -5.48 11.61
CA ILE A 38 26.79 -6.91 11.39
C ILE A 38 28.13 -7.61 11.63
N ILE A 39 28.14 -8.68 12.43
CA ILE A 39 29.34 -9.44 12.85
C ILE A 39 29.51 -10.74 12.03
N PHE A 40 28.58 -11.02 11.11
CA PHE A 40 28.61 -12.21 10.25
C PHE A 40 28.99 -11.85 8.79
N PRO A 41 29.51 -12.81 8.01
CA PRO A 41 29.93 -12.53 6.64
C PRO A 41 28.73 -12.14 5.78
N THR A 42 28.78 -10.95 5.20
CA THR A 42 27.71 -10.35 4.38
C THR A 42 27.48 -11.09 3.06
N THR A 43 28.40 -11.96 2.66
CA THR A 43 28.32 -12.78 1.44
C THR A 43 27.22 -13.84 1.48
N TYR A 44 26.77 -14.27 2.67
CA TYR A 44 25.71 -15.28 2.82
C TYR A 44 24.29 -14.68 2.80
N TYR A 45 24.16 -13.35 2.85
CA TYR A 45 22.87 -12.66 2.79
C TYR A 45 22.78 -11.85 1.50
N ILE A 46 21.90 -12.34 0.63
CA ILE A 46 21.62 -11.78 -0.69
C ILE A 46 20.95 -10.42 -0.47
N GLU A 47 21.64 -9.35 -0.88
CA GLU A 47 21.17 -7.98 -1.15
C GLU A 47 20.37 -7.29 -0.02
N MET A 48 21.06 -6.54 0.83
CA MET A 48 20.42 -5.58 1.72
C MET A 48 19.61 -4.56 0.91
N ILE A 49 18.29 -4.56 1.10
CA ILE A 49 17.39 -3.63 0.44
C ILE A 49 17.53 -2.23 1.06
N HIS A 50 18.15 -1.31 0.32
CA HIS A 50 18.23 0.10 0.67
C HIS A 50 16.90 0.81 0.35
N TRP A 51 16.00 0.85 1.33
CA TRP A 51 14.68 1.45 1.14
C TRP A 51 14.71 2.93 0.72
N ASN A 52 15.75 3.68 1.08
CA ASN A 52 15.92 5.09 0.69
C ASN A 52 16.22 5.30 -0.81
N THR A 53 16.71 4.28 -1.51
CA THR A 53 17.02 4.35 -2.95
C THR A 53 15.91 3.79 -3.84
N ILE A 54 14.88 3.15 -3.25
CA ILE A 54 13.78 2.54 -3.99
C ILE A 54 12.72 3.57 -4.41
N ILE A 55 12.23 3.42 -5.65
CA ILE A 55 11.06 4.14 -6.16
C ILE A 55 9.81 3.52 -5.53
N LEU A 56 9.06 4.31 -4.76
CA LEU A 56 7.77 3.87 -4.22
C LEU A 56 6.72 3.85 -5.32
N SER A 57 6.12 2.69 -5.55
CA SER A 57 4.91 2.58 -6.38
C SER A 57 3.65 2.57 -5.50
N PRO A 58 2.53 3.15 -5.95
CA PRO A 58 1.25 2.97 -5.28
C PRO A 58 0.86 1.47 -5.22
N PRO A 59 -0.01 1.08 -4.27
CA PRO A 59 -0.48 -0.30 -4.15
C PRO A 59 -1.03 -0.80 -5.50
N SER A 60 -0.60 -1.99 -5.91
CA SER A 60 -0.94 -2.61 -7.21
C SER A 60 -2.44 -2.60 -7.49
N LEU A 61 -3.23 -2.94 -6.46
CA LEU A 61 -4.69 -3.02 -6.48
C LEU A 61 -5.38 -1.73 -6.97
N LEU A 62 -4.77 -0.58 -6.71
CA LEU A 62 -5.33 0.72 -7.07
C LEU A 62 -4.54 1.45 -8.14
N ARG A 63 -3.43 0.87 -8.64
CA ARG A 63 -2.55 1.51 -9.61
C ARG A 63 -3.28 1.98 -10.88
N ARG A 64 -4.36 1.30 -11.26
CA ARG A 64 -5.20 1.60 -12.43
C ARG A 64 -6.14 2.80 -12.22
N PHE A 65 -6.39 3.20 -10.98
CA PHE A 65 -7.32 4.27 -10.64
C PHE A 65 -6.57 5.54 -10.24
N SER A 66 -6.95 6.66 -10.82
CA SER A 66 -6.52 8.01 -10.45
C SER A 66 -7.02 8.41 -9.06
N ASN A 67 -6.41 9.44 -8.48
CA ASN A 67 -6.88 9.96 -7.19
C ASN A 67 -8.29 10.56 -7.27
N GLN A 68 -8.68 11.10 -8.43
CA GLN A 68 -10.01 11.66 -8.66
C GLN A 68 -11.08 10.57 -8.70
N GLU A 69 -10.81 9.45 -9.37
CA GLU A 69 -11.72 8.29 -9.39
C GLU A 69 -11.88 7.65 -8.01
N ILE A 70 -10.82 7.63 -7.21
CA ILE A 70 -10.93 7.14 -5.82
C ILE A 70 -11.77 8.11 -4.98
N TRP A 71 -11.59 9.42 -5.16
CA TRP A 71 -12.36 10.44 -4.43
C TRP A 71 -13.84 10.45 -4.78
N SER A 72 -14.19 10.36 -6.07
CA SER A 72 -15.60 10.33 -6.50
C SER A 72 -16.34 9.15 -5.89
N LYS A 73 -15.64 8.01 -5.71
CA LYS A 73 -16.20 6.81 -5.08
C LYS A 73 -16.31 6.89 -3.57
N VAL A 74 -15.42 7.62 -2.90
CA VAL A 74 -15.61 7.98 -1.47
C VAL A 74 -16.88 8.80 -1.29
N GLN A 75 -17.15 9.74 -2.19
CA GLN A 75 -18.32 10.61 -2.13
C GLN A 75 -19.63 9.89 -2.50
N SER A 76 -19.58 8.94 -3.44
CA SER A 76 -20.77 8.23 -3.91
C SER A 76 -21.24 7.09 -3.00
N GLY A 77 -20.50 6.76 -1.92
CA GLY A 77 -20.85 5.64 -1.02
C GLY A 77 -20.83 4.26 -1.69
N GLY A 78 -20.21 4.13 -2.88
CA GLY A 78 -20.39 2.97 -3.77
C GLY A 78 -20.05 1.62 -3.11
N THR A 79 -20.82 0.58 -3.46
CA THR A 79 -20.69 -0.77 -2.90
C THR A 79 -19.39 -1.45 -3.36
N ALA A 80 -18.82 -2.32 -2.53
CA ALA A 80 -17.58 -3.06 -2.86
C ALA A 80 -17.65 -3.85 -4.19
N ALA A 81 -18.85 -4.27 -4.61
CA ALA A 81 -19.09 -4.99 -5.86
C ALA A 81 -18.91 -4.14 -7.14
N GLU A 82 -19.02 -2.81 -7.05
CA GLU A 82 -18.79 -1.91 -8.20
C GLU A 82 -17.32 -1.85 -8.59
N TRP A 83 -16.42 -2.12 -7.63
CA TRP A 83 -15.01 -2.13 -7.86
C TRP A 83 -14.61 -3.49 -8.43
N LYS A 84 -14.47 -3.57 -9.76
CA LYS A 84 -13.84 -4.71 -10.43
C LYS A 84 -12.34 -4.70 -10.14
N PHE A 85 -11.98 -4.99 -8.89
CA PHE A 85 -10.60 -5.21 -8.50
C PHE A 85 -10.09 -6.50 -9.12
N ASP A 86 -8.84 -6.47 -9.57
CA ASP A 86 -8.16 -7.70 -9.96
C ASP A 86 -8.10 -8.61 -8.73
N LYS A 87 -8.51 -9.88 -8.89
CA LYS A 87 -8.41 -10.87 -7.82
C LYS A 87 -6.94 -11.22 -7.65
N PHE A 88 -6.32 -10.70 -6.60
CA PHE A 88 -5.00 -11.17 -6.19
C PHE A 88 -5.19 -12.42 -5.32
N PRO A 89 -4.33 -13.45 -5.46
CA PRO A 89 -4.31 -14.54 -4.50
C PRO A 89 -3.91 -13.97 -3.14
N CYS A 90 -4.88 -13.72 -2.28
CA CYS A 90 -4.61 -13.41 -0.88
C CYS A 90 -4.19 -14.73 -0.21
N HIS A 91 -3.09 -14.73 0.53
CA HIS A 91 -2.77 -15.86 1.39
C HIS A 91 -3.93 -16.10 2.35
N THR A 92 -4.58 -17.25 2.20
CA THR A 92 -5.65 -17.73 3.10
C THR A 92 -5.06 -18.46 4.31
N GLN A 93 -3.73 -18.64 4.32
CA GLN A 93 -3.03 -19.35 5.37
C GLN A 93 -2.94 -18.46 6.61
N ALA A 94 -3.52 -18.94 7.70
CA ALA A 94 -3.24 -18.41 9.03
C ALA A 94 -1.75 -18.60 9.29
N VAL A 95 -1.04 -17.50 9.53
CA VAL A 95 0.29 -17.56 10.11
C VAL A 95 0.05 -17.63 11.61
N GLU A 96 0.08 -18.84 12.16
CA GLU A 96 0.25 -19.06 13.61
C GLU A 96 1.69 -18.74 14.02
#